data_AF-A0A7Z8RWW2-F1
#
_entry.id   AF-A0A7Z8RWW2-F1
#
_cell.length_a   1.000
_cell.length_b   1.000
_cell.length_c   1.000
_cell.angle_alpha   90.00
_cell.angle_beta   90.00
_cell.angle_gamma   90.00
#
_symmetry.space_group_name_H-M   'P 1'
#
loop_
_entity.id
_entity.type
_entity.pdbx_description
1 polymer ?
#
loop_
_entity_poly.entity_id
_entity_poly.type
_entity_poly.pdbx_seq_one_letter_code
_entity_poly.pdbx_strand_id
1 'polypeptide(L)'
;MNILFAVSECVPFIKSGGLADVAGALPKELKKLGVNVRIILPNYSLIPKELREGCTLHKVISVPLGWRNQYCGILKGEQDGITYYLIDNEYYFKRDSLYGHYDDGERFSYFSKAVLECIPHLDFEVDVLHSHDWHTAMVNFLLREKYQDNPLYEHIKTVYTIHNLQFQGVFPPEVMYDLLELGHEYFHSEQLEFYGNVNFMKGGIIASDQITAVSPTYKEEIQYEFFGEKLDGLLRKYNDKLSGIVNGIDTSVYNPETDPYITAQYSAESLDEKNENKRALQRYFGLPEKEDTPVISMVTRLTKQKGLDLVRTVFREIMEEDVQCIILGSGDSEYEQFFEWMAYEYPEKVKVYIGFNEALAHQVYAGSDLFLMPSLFEPCGLGQLIALAYGTIPIVRETGGLNDTVHSYDEDTGIGNGFSFTNFNAHDMLHTILRAIEFYQDKPVWDKLVKQAMTEDYSWGKSALAYKKLYKSLME
;
A
#
# COMPACT_ATOMS: atom_id res chain seq x y z
N MET A 1 8.27 -15.83 -19.43
CA MET A 1 8.44 -15.05 -18.20
C MET A 1 7.39 -15.45 -17.19
N ASN A 2 7.88 -16.21 -16.23
CA ASN A 2 7.18 -16.81 -15.12
C ASN A 2 7.68 -16.12 -13.84
N ILE A 3 6.78 -15.47 -13.12
CA ILE A 3 7.12 -14.69 -11.92
C ILE A 3 6.45 -15.31 -10.72
N LEU A 4 7.22 -15.56 -9.66
CA LEU A 4 6.71 -15.96 -8.36
C LEU A 4 6.74 -14.76 -7.43
N PHE A 5 5.57 -14.30 -7.01
CA PHE A 5 5.43 -13.25 -5.99
C PHE A 5 5.47 -13.89 -4.61
N ALA A 6 6.45 -13.54 -3.79
CA ALA A 6 6.49 -13.88 -2.38
C ALA A 6 5.97 -12.70 -1.56
N VAL A 7 4.83 -12.90 -0.88
CA VAL A 7 4.14 -11.84 -0.12
C VAL A 7 3.67 -12.35 1.24
N SER A 8 3.61 -11.45 2.21
CA SER A 8 3.02 -11.75 3.53
C SER A 8 1.51 -11.56 3.56
N GLU A 9 0.93 -10.84 2.61
CA GLU A 9 -0.51 -10.55 2.51
C GLU A 9 -0.93 -10.33 1.05
N CYS A 10 -2.19 -10.61 0.74
CA CYS A 10 -2.75 -10.50 -0.61
C CYS A 10 -4.28 -10.53 -0.55
N VAL A 11 -4.94 -9.56 -1.17
CA VAL A 11 -6.40 -9.60 -1.40
C VAL A 11 -6.71 -10.67 -2.45
N PRO A 12 -7.78 -11.49 -2.31
CA PRO A 12 -8.82 -11.44 -1.27
C PRO A 12 -8.53 -12.27 -0.01
N PHE A 13 -7.37 -12.92 0.09
CA PHE A 13 -7.06 -13.86 1.17
C PHE A 13 -6.89 -13.17 2.52
N ILE A 14 -6.05 -12.12 2.58
CA ILE A 14 -5.75 -11.42 3.83
C ILE A 14 -5.19 -10.02 3.52
N LYS A 15 -5.52 -9.04 4.37
CA LYS A 15 -5.09 -7.66 4.24
C LYS A 15 -4.79 -7.03 5.60
N SER A 16 -3.65 -6.38 5.73
CA SER A 16 -3.37 -5.43 6.82
C SER A 16 -2.95 -4.05 6.33
N GLY A 17 -2.37 -3.93 5.13
CA GLY A 17 -1.95 -2.66 4.54
C GLY A 17 -2.06 -2.64 3.01
N GLY A 18 -1.39 -1.67 2.40
CA GLY A 18 -1.41 -1.47 0.94
C GLY A 18 -0.64 -2.54 0.16
N LEU A 19 0.26 -3.28 0.80
CA LEU A 19 0.96 -4.42 0.18
C LEU A 19 -0.05 -5.45 -0.34
N ALA A 20 -1.10 -5.76 0.43
CA ALA A 20 -2.13 -6.71 0.03
C ALA A 20 -2.88 -6.29 -1.24
N ASP A 21 -3.10 -4.98 -1.41
CA ASP A 21 -3.77 -4.43 -2.59
C ASP A 21 -2.86 -4.55 -3.83
N VAL A 22 -1.56 -4.26 -3.69
CA VAL A 22 -0.58 -4.45 -4.77
C VAL A 22 -0.52 -5.93 -5.18
N ALA A 23 -0.40 -6.83 -4.21
CA ALA A 23 -0.31 -8.27 -4.45
C ALA A 23 -1.60 -8.85 -5.06
N GLY A 24 -2.77 -8.26 -4.76
CA GLY A 24 -4.04 -8.70 -5.33
C GLY A 24 -4.30 -8.21 -6.76
N ALA A 25 -3.84 -7.01 -7.10
CA ALA A 25 -4.21 -6.36 -8.36
C ALA A 25 -3.11 -6.40 -9.43
N LEU A 26 -1.84 -6.14 -9.09
CA LEU A 26 -0.74 -6.09 -10.05
C LEU A 26 -0.55 -7.42 -10.82
N PRO A 27 -0.62 -8.61 -10.18
CA PRO A 27 -0.53 -9.89 -10.87
C PRO A 27 -1.61 -10.09 -11.95
N LYS A 28 -2.84 -9.61 -11.71
CA LYS A 28 -3.96 -9.68 -12.67
C LYS A 28 -3.65 -8.86 -13.92
N GLU A 29 -3.14 -7.64 -13.76
CA GLU A 29 -2.75 -6.79 -14.90
C GLU A 29 -1.53 -7.35 -15.65
N LEU A 30 -0.52 -7.86 -14.94
CA LEU A 30 0.63 -8.52 -15.56
C LEU A 30 0.19 -9.73 -16.40
N LYS A 31 -0.80 -10.50 -15.92
CA LYS A 31 -1.39 -11.61 -16.68
C LYS A 31 -2.07 -11.14 -17.97
N LYS A 32 -2.81 -10.03 -17.96
CA LYS A 32 -3.38 -9.43 -19.18
C LYS A 32 -2.30 -9.05 -20.20
N LEU A 33 -1.10 -8.69 -19.72
CA LEU A 33 0.07 -8.42 -20.56
C LEU A 33 0.85 -9.67 -20.97
N GLY A 34 0.35 -10.88 -20.68
CA GLY A 34 0.97 -12.16 -21.06
C GLY A 34 2.14 -12.59 -20.18
N VAL A 35 2.27 -12.03 -18.97
CA VAL A 35 3.22 -12.51 -17.96
C VAL A 35 2.55 -13.58 -17.11
N ASN A 36 3.20 -14.72 -16.90
CA ASN A 36 2.64 -15.78 -16.06
C ASN A 36 3.03 -15.51 -14.61
N VAL A 37 2.07 -15.14 -13.76
CA VAL A 37 2.33 -14.78 -12.37
C VAL A 37 1.65 -15.78 -11.44
N ARG A 38 2.40 -16.28 -10.45
CA ARG A 38 1.87 -17.07 -9.32
C ARG A 38 2.27 -16.40 -8.02
N ILE A 39 1.48 -16.62 -6.96
CA ILE A 39 1.68 -15.96 -5.67
C ILE A 39 1.87 -17.02 -4.58
N ILE A 40 2.86 -16.85 -3.73
CA ILE A 40 3.11 -17.67 -2.54
C ILE A 40 2.99 -16.81 -1.29
N LEU A 41 2.20 -17.26 -0.33
CA LEU A 41 1.91 -16.55 0.92
C LEU A 41 1.63 -17.52 2.09
N PRO A 42 1.72 -17.08 3.35
CA PRO A 42 1.39 -17.93 4.48
C PRO A 42 -0.11 -18.28 4.56
N ASN A 43 -0.43 -19.51 5.00
CA ASN A 43 -1.79 -19.95 5.28
C ASN A 43 -2.26 -19.47 6.67
N TYR A 44 -2.55 -18.17 6.82
CA TYR A 44 -3.03 -17.66 8.10
C TYR A 44 -4.42 -18.19 8.48
N SER A 45 -4.64 -18.38 9.78
CA SER A 45 -5.96 -18.77 10.28
C SER A 45 -7.05 -17.71 10.09
N LEU A 46 -6.67 -16.46 9.87
CA LEU A 46 -7.57 -15.34 9.59
C LEU A 46 -8.08 -15.29 8.13
N ILE A 47 -7.49 -16.06 7.22
CA ILE A 47 -7.99 -16.15 5.84
C ILE A 47 -9.41 -16.72 5.87
N PRO A 48 -10.38 -16.10 5.15
CA PRO A 48 -11.75 -16.60 5.07
C PRO A 48 -11.79 -18.09 4.74
N LYS A 49 -12.67 -18.81 5.43
CA LYS A 49 -12.74 -20.27 5.36
C LYS A 49 -13.01 -20.74 3.93
N GLU A 50 -13.87 -20.06 3.21
CA GLU A 50 -14.26 -20.37 1.83
C GLU A 50 -13.06 -20.29 0.88
N LEU A 51 -12.19 -19.29 1.07
CA LEU A 51 -10.97 -19.13 0.28
C LEU A 51 -9.93 -20.21 0.61
N ARG A 52 -9.80 -20.57 1.90
CA ARG A 52 -8.92 -21.67 2.33
C ARG A 52 -9.37 -23.02 1.79
N GLU A 53 -10.67 -23.31 1.83
CA GLU A 53 -11.26 -24.55 1.31
C GLU A 53 -11.20 -24.64 -0.21
N GLY A 54 -11.10 -23.49 -0.90
CA GLY A 54 -10.80 -23.42 -2.33
C GLY A 54 -9.37 -23.84 -2.71
N CYS A 55 -8.48 -24.00 -1.73
CA CYS A 55 -7.13 -24.51 -1.94
C CYS A 55 -7.03 -26.00 -1.58
N THR A 56 -6.37 -26.78 -2.43
CA THR A 56 -6.16 -28.22 -2.22
C THR A 56 -4.71 -28.51 -1.88
N LEU A 57 -4.47 -29.53 -1.05
CA LEU A 57 -3.10 -29.95 -0.73
C LEU A 57 -2.39 -30.45 -1.99
N HIS A 58 -1.38 -29.71 -2.43
CA HIS A 58 -0.55 -30.02 -3.60
C HIS A 58 0.61 -30.93 -3.22
N LYS A 59 1.34 -30.59 -2.15
CA LYS A 59 2.46 -31.38 -1.67
C LYS A 59 2.74 -31.12 -0.19
N VAL A 60 3.35 -32.08 0.49
CA VAL A 60 3.94 -31.90 1.81
C VAL A 60 5.45 -32.06 1.69
N ILE A 61 6.19 -31.09 2.24
CA ILE A 61 7.65 -31.11 2.29
C ILE A 61 8.14 -30.80 3.70
N SER A 62 9.45 -30.89 3.89
CA SER A 62 10.14 -30.55 5.12
C SER A 62 11.06 -29.38 4.86
N VAL A 63 10.98 -28.34 5.69
CA VAL A 63 11.83 -27.15 5.60
C VAL A 63 12.87 -27.20 6.72
N PRO A 64 14.17 -27.20 6.41
CA PRO A 64 15.20 -27.09 7.43
C PRO A 64 15.11 -25.71 8.10
N LEU A 65 15.17 -25.65 9.42
CA LEU A 65 15.17 -24.41 10.18
C LEU A 65 16.11 -24.58 11.38
N GLY A 66 17.39 -24.33 11.15
CA GLY A 66 18.44 -24.59 12.12
C GLY A 66 18.67 -26.08 12.29
N TRP A 67 18.70 -26.52 13.54
CA TRP A 67 18.91 -27.94 13.89
C TRP A 67 17.71 -28.85 13.62
N ARG A 68 16.53 -28.28 13.27
CA ARG A 68 15.27 -29.02 13.12
C ARG A 68 14.70 -28.90 11.73
N ASN A 69 13.76 -29.80 11.44
CA ASN A 69 12.98 -29.85 10.22
C ASN A 69 11.53 -29.53 10.56
N GLN A 70 10.95 -28.57 9.86
CA GLN A 70 9.57 -28.11 10.07
C GLN A 70 8.66 -28.62 8.96
N TYR A 71 7.45 -29.01 9.34
CA TYR A 71 6.40 -29.37 8.40
C TYR A 71 6.05 -28.18 7.51
N CYS A 72 5.90 -28.42 6.20
CA CYS A 72 5.44 -27.43 5.25
C CYS A 72 4.44 -28.08 4.28
N GLY A 73 3.16 -27.74 4.43
CA GLY A 73 2.13 -28.08 3.45
C GLY A 73 2.05 -27.01 2.38
N ILE A 74 2.02 -27.41 1.12
CA ILE A 74 1.80 -26.51 -0.02
C ILE A 74 0.34 -26.70 -0.44
N LEU A 75 -0.52 -25.73 -0.12
CA LEU A 75 -1.90 -25.73 -0.61
C LEU A 75 -1.96 -24.89 -1.89
N LYS A 76 -2.57 -25.42 -2.95
CA LYS A 76 -2.69 -24.76 -4.26
C LYS A 76 -4.15 -24.44 -4.55
N GLY A 77 -4.41 -23.20 -4.95
CA GLY A 77 -5.72 -22.76 -5.42
C GLY A 77 -5.61 -21.81 -6.62
N GLU A 78 -6.75 -21.50 -7.23
CA GLU A 78 -6.85 -20.49 -8.28
C GLU A 78 -7.98 -19.51 -7.93
N GLN A 79 -7.70 -18.22 -8.06
CA GLN A 79 -8.68 -17.14 -7.91
C GLN A 79 -8.44 -16.10 -9.00
N ASP A 80 -9.51 -15.69 -9.70
CA ASP A 80 -9.45 -14.74 -10.83
C ASP A 80 -8.38 -15.09 -11.89
N GLY A 81 -8.14 -16.39 -12.09
CA GLY A 81 -7.13 -16.92 -13.00
C GLY A 81 -5.68 -16.83 -12.48
N ILE A 82 -5.42 -16.34 -11.27
CA ILE A 82 -4.09 -16.37 -10.66
C ILE A 82 -3.96 -17.62 -9.80
N THR A 83 -2.83 -18.31 -9.91
CA THR A 83 -2.52 -19.47 -9.05
C THR A 83 -1.87 -18.99 -7.75
N TYR A 84 -2.40 -19.47 -6.63
CA TYR A 84 -1.93 -19.17 -5.29
C TYR A 84 -1.38 -20.42 -4.61
N TYR A 85 -0.33 -20.24 -3.82
CA TYR A 85 0.26 -21.24 -2.94
C TYR A 85 0.19 -20.76 -1.49
N LEU A 86 -0.65 -21.39 -0.68
CA LEU A 86 -0.72 -21.13 0.76
C LEU A 86 0.22 -22.08 1.49
N ILE A 87 1.19 -21.52 2.21
CA ILE A 87 2.16 -22.29 3.00
C ILE A 87 1.55 -22.62 4.36
N ASP A 88 1.17 -23.87 4.50
CA ASP A 88 0.53 -24.44 5.67
C ASP A 88 1.57 -24.84 6.72
N ASN A 89 1.46 -24.18 7.87
CA ASN A 89 2.15 -24.53 9.10
C ASN A 89 1.38 -23.88 10.26
N GLU A 90 0.53 -24.66 10.95
CA GLU A 90 -0.27 -24.13 12.06
C GLU A 90 0.60 -23.59 13.20
N TYR A 91 1.79 -24.15 13.44
CA TYR A 91 2.69 -23.68 14.49
C TYR A 91 3.06 -22.21 14.29
N TYR A 92 3.29 -21.76 13.04
CA TYR A 92 3.65 -20.37 12.73
C TYR A 92 2.48 -19.46 12.33
N PHE A 93 1.43 -19.98 11.70
CA PHE A 93 0.39 -19.15 11.05
C PHE A 93 -1.00 -19.29 11.66
N LYS A 94 -1.18 -20.15 12.68
CA LYS A 94 -2.38 -20.15 13.52
C LYS A 94 -2.24 -19.13 14.64
N ARG A 95 -2.55 -17.88 14.30
CA ARG A 95 -2.48 -16.71 15.17
C ARG A 95 -3.75 -15.85 14.99
N ASP A 96 -3.98 -14.97 15.95
CA ASP A 96 -5.07 -13.99 16.01
C ASP A 96 -4.73 -12.66 15.30
N SER A 97 -3.47 -12.44 14.95
CA SER A 97 -3.00 -11.32 14.14
C SER A 97 -1.88 -11.76 13.17
N LEU A 98 -1.59 -10.95 12.15
CA LEU A 98 -0.56 -11.25 11.17
C LEU A 98 0.86 -11.06 11.74
N TYR A 99 1.09 -9.94 12.43
CA TYR A 99 2.41 -9.47 12.87
C TYR A 99 2.38 -8.98 14.32
N GLY A 100 3.57 -8.70 14.88
CA GLY A 100 3.76 -8.21 16.24
C GLY A 100 3.92 -9.33 17.26
N HIS A 101 4.16 -10.57 16.82
CA HIS A 101 4.42 -11.68 17.72
C HIS A 101 5.90 -11.72 18.10
N TYR A 102 6.19 -12.20 19.31
CA TYR A 102 7.57 -12.26 19.83
C TYR A 102 8.49 -13.14 18.97
N ASP A 103 7.92 -14.08 18.23
CA ASP A 103 8.60 -15.04 17.36
C ASP A 103 8.55 -14.66 15.87
N ASP A 104 8.20 -13.41 15.51
CA ASP A 104 8.13 -12.97 14.11
C ASP A 104 9.43 -13.21 13.33
N GLY A 105 10.58 -13.02 13.97
CA GLY A 105 11.89 -13.34 13.37
C GLY A 105 11.99 -14.82 12.97
N GLU A 106 11.44 -15.72 13.78
CA GLU A 106 11.40 -17.16 13.48
C GLU A 106 10.36 -17.49 12.41
N ARG A 107 9.15 -16.94 12.53
CA ARG A 107 8.04 -17.16 11.59
C ARG A 107 8.43 -16.79 10.15
N PHE A 108 9.04 -15.62 9.97
CA PHE A 108 9.42 -15.13 8.64
C PHE A 108 10.78 -15.67 8.17
N SER A 109 11.64 -16.15 9.07
CA SER A 109 12.78 -17.00 8.68
C SER A 109 12.32 -18.33 8.10
N TYR A 110 11.38 -19.00 8.78
CA TYR A 110 10.74 -20.21 8.29
C TYR A 110 10.07 -19.96 6.93
N PHE A 111 9.27 -18.89 6.82
CA PHE A 111 8.59 -18.58 5.56
C PHE A 111 9.59 -18.33 4.42
N SER A 112 10.66 -17.57 4.69
CA SER A 112 11.68 -17.29 3.68
C SER A 112 12.36 -18.56 3.16
N LYS A 113 12.68 -19.51 4.04
CA LYS A 113 13.21 -20.82 3.64
C LYS A 113 12.16 -21.66 2.93
N ALA A 114 10.92 -21.67 3.43
CA ALA A 114 9.82 -22.41 2.83
C ALA A 114 9.56 -21.99 1.38
N VAL A 115 9.62 -20.69 1.05
CA VAL A 115 9.48 -20.21 -0.33
C VAL A 115 10.51 -20.87 -1.25
N LEU A 116 11.78 -20.88 -0.86
CA LEU A 116 12.86 -21.47 -1.66
C LEU A 116 12.74 -22.99 -1.79
N GLU A 117 12.42 -23.69 -0.70
CA GLU A 117 12.21 -25.14 -0.68
C GLU A 117 10.97 -25.57 -1.49
N CYS A 118 9.98 -24.69 -1.65
CA CYS A 118 8.79 -24.96 -2.44
C CYS A 118 9.04 -24.89 -3.95
N ILE A 119 9.97 -24.05 -4.44
CA ILE A 119 10.19 -23.78 -5.88
C ILE A 119 10.29 -25.07 -6.72
N PRO A 120 11.09 -26.10 -6.34
CA PRO A 120 11.21 -27.35 -7.11
C PRO A 120 9.94 -28.21 -7.15
N HIS A 121 8.86 -27.78 -6.48
CA HIS A 121 7.63 -28.53 -6.29
C HIS A 121 6.39 -27.81 -6.78
N LEU A 122 6.53 -26.60 -7.34
CA LEU A 122 5.39 -25.79 -7.79
C LEU A 122 4.85 -26.17 -9.17
N ASP A 123 5.52 -27.06 -9.91
CA ASP A 123 5.30 -27.28 -11.34
C ASP A 123 5.29 -25.93 -12.09
N PHE A 124 6.31 -25.12 -11.78
CA PHE A 124 6.49 -23.76 -12.27
C PHE A 124 7.99 -23.44 -12.33
N GLU A 125 8.50 -23.22 -13.53
CA GLU A 125 9.88 -22.75 -13.73
C GLU A 125 9.90 -21.25 -13.48
N VAL A 126 10.52 -20.82 -12.38
CA VAL A 126 10.50 -19.42 -11.93
C VAL A 126 11.62 -18.66 -12.64
N ASP A 127 11.29 -17.70 -13.50
CA ASP A 127 12.30 -16.82 -14.11
C ASP A 127 12.68 -15.69 -13.15
N VAL A 128 11.69 -15.13 -12.45
CA VAL A 128 11.86 -14.02 -11.52
C VAL A 128 11.14 -14.31 -10.19
N LEU A 129 11.86 -14.14 -9.08
CA LEU A 129 11.34 -14.16 -7.73
C LEU A 129 11.16 -12.72 -7.24
N HIS A 130 9.91 -12.32 -7.02
CA HIS A 130 9.56 -10.97 -6.61
C HIS A 130 9.12 -10.97 -5.16
N SER A 131 9.99 -10.47 -4.28
CA SER A 131 9.77 -10.39 -2.84
C SER A 131 9.27 -8.99 -2.44
N HIS A 132 8.41 -8.93 -1.45
CA HIS A 132 7.85 -7.68 -0.95
C HIS A 132 8.01 -7.51 0.57
N ASP A 133 8.56 -6.36 0.97
CA ASP A 133 8.85 -5.96 2.35
C ASP A 133 9.70 -6.95 3.16
N TRP A 134 9.98 -6.58 4.41
CA TRP A 134 10.88 -7.31 5.29
C TRP A 134 10.53 -8.79 5.49
N HIS A 135 9.24 -9.13 5.41
CA HIS A 135 8.72 -10.50 5.60
C HIS A 135 9.31 -11.52 4.63
N THR A 136 9.67 -11.08 3.42
CA THR A 136 10.20 -11.93 2.34
C THR A 136 11.57 -11.47 1.86
N ALA A 137 12.13 -10.41 2.45
CA ALA A 137 13.43 -9.86 2.08
C ALA A 137 14.56 -10.90 2.17
N MET A 138 14.52 -11.79 3.17
CA MET A 138 15.52 -12.84 3.33
C MET A 138 15.42 -13.96 2.29
N VAL A 139 14.31 -14.08 1.56
CA VAL A 139 14.21 -15.00 0.41
C VAL A 139 15.30 -14.69 -0.61
N ASN A 140 15.46 -13.41 -0.97
CA ASN A 140 16.44 -12.98 -1.98
C ASN A 140 17.87 -13.16 -1.46
N PHE A 141 18.11 -12.86 -0.19
CA PHE A 141 19.43 -13.04 0.43
C PHE A 141 19.83 -14.52 0.51
N LEU A 142 18.93 -15.39 0.97
CA LEU A 142 19.17 -16.82 1.02
C LEU A 142 19.35 -17.42 -0.37
N LEU A 143 18.55 -16.99 -1.36
CA LEU A 143 18.70 -17.45 -2.74
C LEU A 143 20.13 -17.23 -3.23
N ARG A 144 20.65 -16.00 -3.09
CA ARG A 144 22.00 -15.62 -3.52
C ARG A 144 23.10 -16.39 -2.77
N GLU A 145 23.01 -16.48 -1.45
CA GLU A 145 24.11 -17.02 -0.64
C GLU A 145 24.11 -18.55 -0.51
N LYS A 146 22.97 -19.22 -0.73
CA LYS A 146 22.84 -20.67 -0.44
C LYS A 146 22.31 -21.52 -1.57
N TYR A 147 21.49 -20.95 -2.46
CA TYR A 147 20.79 -21.74 -3.46
C TYR A 147 21.32 -21.49 -4.88
N GLN A 148 21.98 -20.37 -5.13
CA GLN A 148 22.38 -19.97 -6.48
C GLN A 148 23.38 -20.92 -7.16
N ASP A 149 24.16 -21.69 -6.38
CA ASP A 149 25.04 -22.75 -6.90
C ASP A 149 24.29 -24.01 -7.38
N ASN A 150 22.98 -24.11 -7.10
CA ASN A 150 22.14 -25.20 -7.58
C ASN A 150 21.57 -24.84 -8.97
N PRO A 151 21.73 -25.71 -10.00
CA PRO A 151 21.20 -25.47 -11.35
C PRO A 151 19.70 -25.17 -11.42
N LEU A 152 18.91 -25.62 -10.42
CA LEU A 152 17.48 -25.30 -10.33
C LEU A 152 17.19 -23.83 -10.01
N TYR A 153 18.16 -23.10 -9.46
CA TYR A 153 18.01 -21.73 -8.96
C TYR A 153 18.94 -20.73 -9.64
N GLU A 154 20.02 -21.19 -10.30
CA GLU A 154 21.08 -20.33 -10.86
C GLU A 154 20.55 -19.23 -11.81
N HIS A 155 19.47 -19.51 -12.53
CA HIS A 155 18.87 -18.63 -13.54
C HIS A 155 17.85 -17.65 -12.95
N ILE A 156 17.40 -17.86 -11.70
CA ILE A 156 16.33 -17.08 -11.08
C ILE A 156 16.85 -15.67 -10.77
N LYS A 157 16.19 -14.65 -11.34
CA LYS A 157 16.44 -13.24 -11.03
C LYS A 157 15.56 -12.78 -9.87
N THR A 158 15.99 -11.74 -9.18
CA THR A 158 15.33 -11.24 -7.97
C THR A 158 14.89 -9.79 -8.09
N VAL A 159 13.64 -9.53 -7.73
CA VAL A 159 13.11 -8.19 -7.54
C VAL A 159 12.67 -8.05 -6.09
N TYR A 160 12.93 -6.90 -5.49
CA TYR A 160 12.48 -6.58 -4.14
C TYR A 160 11.72 -5.25 -4.12
N THR A 161 10.47 -5.26 -3.66
CA THR A 161 9.68 -4.03 -3.48
C THR A 161 9.66 -3.60 -2.02
N ILE A 162 9.95 -2.32 -1.81
CA ILE A 162 9.81 -1.62 -0.54
C ILE A 162 8.50 -0.83 -0.57
N HIS A 163 7.51 -1.25 0.22
CA HIS A 163 6.26 -0.50 0.39
C HIS A 163 6.34 0.49 1.54
N ASN A 164 7.13 0.19 2.57
CA ASN A 164 7.30 1.06 3.73
C ASN A 164 8.62 0.76 4.46
N LEU A 165 9.49 1.77 4.64
CA LEU A 165 10.76 1.62 5.36
C LEU A 165 10.65 1.60 6.88
N GLN A 166 9.50 1.98 7.44
CA GLN A 166 9.30 2.03 8.89
C GLN A 166 9.37 0.62 9.52
N PHE A 167 8.95 -0.41 8.77
CA PHE A 167 8.96 -1.80 9.23
C PHE A 167 10.03 -2.60 8.49
N GLN A 168 11.16 -2.84 9.17
CA GLN A 168 12.36 -3.39 8.52
C GLN A 168 12.66 -4.86 8.88
N GLY A 169 11.98 -5.42 9.88
CA GLY A 169 12.30 -6.75 10.41
C GLY A 169 13.69 -6.77 11.06
N VAL A 170 13.86 -5.97 12.14
CA VAL A 170 15.10 -5.92 12.91
C VAL A 170 15.02 -6.93 14.06
N PHE A 171 15.92 -7.90 14.07
CA PHE A 171 15.91 -9.01 15.02
C PHE A 171 17.29 -9.24 15.67
N PRO A 172 17.33 -9.91 16.83
CA PRO A 172 18.59 -10.30 17.44
C PRO A 172 19.47 -11.15 16.52
N PRO A 173 20.82 -11.06 16.63
CA PRO A 173 21.76 -11.78 15.75
C PRO A 173 21.56 -13.29 15.68
N GLU A 174 21.03 -13.90 16.75
CA GLU A 174 20.74 -15.33 16.86
C GLU A 174 19.88 -15.84 15.70
N VAL A 175 18.97 -15.02 15.17
CA VAL A 175 18.12 -15.39 14.03
C VAL A 175 18.95 -15.74 12.79
N MET A 176 20.08 -15.06 12.58
CA MET A 176 20.96 -15.31 11.45
C MET A 176 21.64 -16.68 11.54
N TYR A 177 22.14 -17.04 12.73
CA TYR A 177 22.87 -18.29 12.95
C TYR A 177 21.92 -19.48 13.15
N ASP A 178 20.96 -19.34 14.05
CA ASP A 178 20.16 -20.45 14.56
C ASP A 178 19.02 -20.84 13.63
N LEU A 179 18.55 -19.92 12.78
CA LEU A 179 17.37 -20.14 11.94
C LEU A 179 17.71 -20.10 10.45
N LEU A 180 18.39 -19.02 10.03
CA LEU A 180 18.80 -18.82 8.64
C LEU A 180 20.08 -19.60 8.28
N GLU A 181 20.79 -20.13 9.29
CA GLU A 181 22.02 -20.93 9.16
C GLU A 181 23.12 -20.17 8.38
N LEU A 182 23.18 -18.86 8.54
CA LEU A 182 24.18 -17.97 7.92
C LEU A 182 25.35 -17.76 8.90
N GLY A 183 26.58 -17.81 8.38
CA GLY A 183 27.78 -17.68 9.20
C GLY A 183 28.08 -16.23 9.63
N HIS A 184 29.07 -16.09 10.53
CA HIS A 184 29.50 -14.79 11.08
C HIS A 184 30.05 -13.83 10.01
N GLU A 185 30.47 -14.34 8.85
CA GLU A 185 30.90 -13.56 7.70
C GLU A 185 29.83 -12.62 7.16
N TYR A 186 28.55 -12.82 7.50
CA TYR A 186 27.45 -11.93 7.11
C TYR A 186 27.07 -10.90 8.20
N PHE A 187 27.68 -10.98 9.40
CA PHE A 187 27.40 -10.07 10.51
C PHE A 187 28.38 -8.90 10.56
N HIS A 188 28.31 -8.02 9.55
CA HIS A 188 29.03 -6.75 9.53
C HIS A 188 28.28 -5.69 8.74
N SER A 189 28.74 -4.43 8.83
CA SER A 189 28.04 -3.24 8.35
C SER A 189 27.71 -3.25 6.85
N GLU A 190 28.45 -3.99 6.04
CA GLU A 190 28.21 -4.12 4.59
C GLU A 190 27.22 -5.23 4.23
N GLN A 191 26.83 -6.06 5.21
CA GLN A 191 25.93 -7.21 5.07
C GLN A 191 24.71 -7.05 6.00
N LEU A 192 24.35 -8.05 6.80
CA LEU A 192 23.08 -8.07 7.53
C LEU A 192 23.09 -7.28 8.86
N GLU A 193 24.27 -6.95 9.40
CA GLU A 193 24.38 -6.26 10.68
C GLU A 193 23.80 -4.84 10.63
N PHE A 194 23.07 -4.48 11.67
CA PHE A 194 22.39 -3.20 11.79
C PHE A 194 22.27 -2.80 13.27
N TYR A 195 23.21 -1.98 13.74
CA TYR A 195 23.29 -1.48 15.12
C TYR A 195 23.25 -2.60 16.18
N GLY A 196 24.07 -3.64 15.97
CA GLY A 196 24.17 -4.81 16.85
C GLY A 196 23.06 -5.86 16.66
N ASN A 197 22.15 -5.65 15.71
CA ASN A 197 21.08 -6.57 15.35
C ASN A 197 21.21 -7.00 13.88
N VAL A 198 20.29 -7.82 13.41
CA VAL A 198 20.14 -8.24 12.01
C VAL A 198 18.93 -7.55 11.41
N ASN A 199 19.05 -7.03 10.18
CA ASN A 199 17.97 -6.35 9.48
C ASN A 199 17.59 -7.11 8.21
N PHE A 200 16.37 -7.62 8.16
CA PHE A 200 15.89 -8.44 7.04
C PHE A 200 15.73 -7.62 5.76
N MET A 201 15.12 -6.44 5.85
CA MET A 201 14.96 -5.53 4.71
C MET A 201 16.31 -5.14 4.10
N LYS A 202 17.32 -4.89 4.94
CA LYS A 202 18.70 -4.67 4.50
C LYS A 202 19.23 -5.84 3.67
N GLY A 203 18.97 -7.08 4.09
CA GLY A 203 19.28 -8.28 3.32
C GLY A 203 18.62 -8.29 1.93
N GLY A 204 17.33 -7.96 1.86
CA GLY A 204 16.62 -7.84 0.58
C GLY A 204 17.23 -6.78 -0.35
N ILE A 205 17.53 -5.59 0.17
CA ILE A 205 18.19 -4.51 -0.59
C ILE A 205 19.55 -4.96 -1.15
N ILE A 206 20.37 -5.60 -0.31
CA ILE A 206 21.72 -6.03 -0.69
C ILE A 206 21.67 -7.12 -1.76
N ALA A 207 20.78 -8.11 -1.60
CA ALA A 207 20.79 -9.33 -2.40
C ALA A 207 20.02 -9.26 -3.71
N SER A 208 19.12 -8.29 -3.89
CA SER A 208 18.26 -8.25 -5.08
C SER A 208 18.97 -7.72 -6.32
N ASP A 209 18.63 -8.25 -7.49
CA ASP A 209 19.09 -7.72 -8.79
C ASP A 209 18.46 -6.35 -9.09
N GLN A 210 17.19 -6.18 -8.73
CA GLN A 210 16.47 -4.91 -8.82
C GLN A 210 15.66 -4.62 -7.56
N ILE A 211 15.61 -3.34 -7.18
CA ILE A 211 14.82 -2.81 -6.08
C ILE A 211 13.79 -1.86 -6.64
N THR A 212 12.56 -2.00 -6.17
CA THR A 212 11.46 -1.11 -6.52
C THR A 212 10.92 -0.42 -5.27
N ALA A 213 10.64 0.88 -5.40
CA ALA A 213 9.86 1.67 -4.46
C ALA A 213 8.51 1.97 -5.09
N VAL A 214 7.50 2.20 -4.26
CA VAL A 214 6.11 2.37 -4.71
C VAL A 214 5.79 3.74 -5.32
N SER A 215 6.80 4.62 -5.50
CA SER A 215 6.68 5.84 -6.28
C SER A 215 8.07 6.42 -6.65
N PRO A 216 8.20 7.21 -7.74
CA PRO A 216 9.41 7.94 -8.09
C PRO A 216 9.88 8.94 -7.02
N THR A 217 8.99 9.79 -6.50
CA THR A 217 9.34 10.73 -5.44
C THR A 217 9.76 10.00 -4.17
N TYR A 218 9.05 8.93 -3.78
CA TYR A 218 9.42 8.14 -2.61
C TYR A 218 10.78 7.48 -2.76
N LYS A 219 11.14 6.98 -3.95
CA LYS A 219 12.50 6.49 -4.26
C LYS A 219 13.56 7.55 -3.92
N GLU A 220 13.34 8.81 -4.26
CA GLU A 220 14.31 9.88 -3.99
C GLU A 220 14.28 10.27 -2.50
N GLU A 221 13.09 10.37 -1.91
CA GLU A 221 12.91 10.73 -0.49
C GLU A 221 13.63 9.76 0.46
N ILE A 222 13.47 8.45 0.26
CA ILE A 222 14.06 7.43 1.15
C ILE A 222 15.59 7.40 1.14
N GLN A 223 16.22 8.11 0.21
CA GLN A 223 17.67 8.27 0.18
C GLN A 223 18.14 9.43 1.06
N TYR A 224 17.25 10.21 1.69
CA TYR A 224 17.59 11.19 2.71
C TYR A 224 17.47 10.60 4.11
N GLU A 225 18.33 11.02 5.04
CA GLU A 225 18.37 10.52 6.42
C GLU A 225 17.01 10.63 7.13
N PHE A 226 16.25 11.71 6.88
CA PHE A 226 14.96 11.95 7.50
C PHE A 226 13.90 10.88 7.15
N PHE A 227 13.90 10.36 5.92
CA PHE A 227 12.91 9.39 5.44
C PHE A 227 13.46 7.96 5.35
N GLY A 228 14.79 7.81 5.24
CA GLY A 228 15.43 6.54 4.94
C GLY A 228 15.55 5.59 6.12
N GLU A 229 15.08 5.99 7.32
CA GLU A 229 15.02 5.11 8.50
C GLU A 229 16.35 4.39 8.79
N LYS A 230 17.46 5.12 8.66
CA LYS A 230 18.87 4.66 8.80
C LYS A 230 19.36 3.66 7.73
N LEU A 231 18.56 3.42 6.69
CA LEU A 231 18.94 2.70 5.48
C LEU A 231 19.26 3.65 4.30
N ASP A 232 19.17 4.96 4.51
CA ASP A 232 19.42 6.00 3.49
C ASP A 232 20.79 5.84 2.81
N GLY A 233 21.85 5.58 3.59
CA GLY A 233 23.20 5.35 3.05
C GLY A 233 23.31 4.11 2.18
N LEU A 234 22.58 3.05 2.56
CA LEU A 234 22.51 1.81 1.79
C LEU A 234 21.73 2.00 0.49
N LEU A 235 20.62 2.74 0.54
CA LEU A 235 19.79 3.03 -0.63
C LEU A 235 20.53 3.92 -1.63
N ARG A 236 21.29 4.92 -1.17
CA ARG A 236 22.19 5.70 -2.03
C ARG A 236 23.25 4.84 -2.69
N LYS A 237 23.83 3.87 -1.96
CA LYS A 237 24.83 2.93 -2.48
C LYS A 237 24.28 2.07 -3.62
N TYR A 238 23.01 1.68 -3.55
CA TYR A 238 22.33 0.81 -4.52
C TYR A 238 21.30 1.55 -5.39
N ASN A 239 21.47 2.86 -5.58
CA ASN A 239 20.53 3.69 -6.35
C ASN A 239 20.50 3.30 -7.85
N ASP A 240 21.58 2.72 -8.36
CA ASP A 240 21.69 2.20 -9.73
C ASP A 240 20.67 1.10 -10.02
N LYS A 241 20.34 0.29 -9.02
CA LYS A 241 19.31 -0.75 -9.07
C LYS A 241 18.04 -0.38 -8.29
N LEU A 242 17.78 0.90 -8.04
CA LEU A 242 16.57 1.38 -7.37
C LEU A 242 15.66 2.09 -8.37
N SER A 243 14.41 1.64 -8.49
CA SER A 243 13.41 2.20 -9.41
C SER A 243 12.14 2.59 -8.65
N GLY A 244 11.52 3.72 -8.99
CA GLY A 244 10.21 4.10 -8.44
C GLY A 244 9.09 3.78 -9.43
N ILE A 245 8.09 3.00 -9.02
CA ILE A 245 6.93 2.66 -9.85
C ILE A 245 5.67 2.94 -9.03
N VAL A 246 4.88 3.91 -9.49
CA VAL A 246 3.62 4.33 -8.84
C VAL A 246 2.63 3.16 -8.78
N ASN A 247 1.92 3.02 -7.67
CA ASN A 247 0.84 2.04 -7.56
C ASN A 247 -0.40 2.47 -8.36
N GLY A 248 -1.25 1.51 -8.70
CA GLY A 248 -2.60 1.78 -9.22
C GLY A 248 -3.69 1.44 -8.21
N ILE A 249 -4.94 1.63 -8.61
CA ILE A 249 -6.12 1.10 -7.90
C ILE A 249 -6.76 -0.03 -8.70
N ASP A 250 -7.44 -0.94 -8.01
CA ASP A 250 -8.28 -1.95 -8.65
C ASP A 250 -9.60 -1.30 -9.09
N THR A 251 -9.71 -1.01 -10.40
CA THR A 251 -10.89 -0.38 -11.00
C THR A 251 -12.09 -1.33 -11.10
N SER A 252 -11.95 -2.60 -10.73
CA SER A 252 -13.12 -3.49 -10.54
C SER A 252 -13.78 -3.30 -9.18
N VAL A 253 -13.04 -2.76 -8.20
CA VAL A 253 -13.53 -2.45 -6.86
C VAL A 253 -13.89 -0.97 -6.76
N TYR A 254 -12.98 -0.10 -7.22
CA TYR A 254 -13.12 1.34 -7.14
C TYR A 254 -13.51 1.93 -8.49
N ASN A 255 -14.81 1.94 -8.78
CA ASN A 255 -15.34 2.52 -10.01
C ASN A 255 -16.75 3.10 -9.82
N PRO A 256 -16.93 4.44 -9.87
CA PRO A 256 -18.22 5.07 -9.64
C PRO A 256 -19.31 4.66 -10.64
N GLU A 257 -18.95 4.10 -11.81
CA GLU A 257 -19.94 3.63 -12.79
C GLU A 257 -20.58 2.28 -12.41
N THR A 258 -19.94 1.51 -11.54
CA THR A 258 -20.37 0.13 -11.22
C THR A 258 -20.35 -0.20 -9.73
N ASP A 259 -19.91 0.73 -8.89
CA ASP A 259 -19.81 0.55 -7.46
C ASP A 259 -21.21 0.32 -6.85
N PRO A 260 -21.46 -0.82 -6.18
CA PRO A 260 -22.74 -1.13 -5.57
C PRO A 260 -22.95 -0.46 -4.20
N TYR A 261 -21.91 0.16 -3.61
CA TYR A 261 -21.98 0.77 -2.28
C TYR A 261 -22.49 2.21 -2.30
N ILE A 262 -22.42 2.87 -3.46
CA ILE A 262 -22.80 4.27 -3.62
C ILE A 262 -24.29 4.40 -3.98
N THR A 263 -24.87 5.57 -3.69
CA THR A 263 -26.32 5.79 -3.84
C THR A 263 -26.73 5.93 -5.30
N ALA A 264 -25.93 6.66 -6.08
CA ALA A 264 -26.12 6.85 -7.50
C ALA A 264 -24.80 6.54 -8.22
N GLN A 265 -24.84 5.69 -9.23
CA GLN A 265 -23.69 5.40 -10.08
C GLN A 265 -23.50 6.51 -11.10
N TYR A 266 -22.25 6.86 -11.41
CA TYR A 266 -21.94 8.01 -12.23
C TYR A 266 -20.59 7.90 -12.94
N SER A 267 -20.40 8.76 -13.93
CA SER A 267 -19.18 8.92 -14.73
C SER A 267 -18.78 10.38 -14.82
N ALA A 268 -17.65 10.67 -15.47
CA ALA A 268 -17.21 12.05 -15.73
C ALA A 268 -18.24 12.87 -16.55
N GLU A 269 -19.17 12.21 -17.25
CA GLU A 269 -20.22 12.89 -18.03
C GLU A 269 -21.52 13.10 -17.25
N SER A 270 -21.63 12.55 -16.04
CA SER A 270 -22.83 12.52 -15.20
C SER A 270 -22.51 13.01 -13.78
N LEU A 271 -21.98 14.24 -13.66
CA LEU A 271 -21.57 14.80 -12.37
C LEU A 271 -22.76 15.18 -11.48
N ASP A 272 -23.96 15.37 -12.04
CA ASP A 272 -25.17 15.70 -11.26
C ASP A 272 -25.53 14.56 -10.28
N GLU A 273 -25.26 13.31 -10.67
CA GLU A 273 -25.43 12.11 -9.86
C GLU A 273 -24.46 12.06 -8.67
N LYS A 274 -23.30 12.74 -8.76
CA LYS A 274 -22.40 12.93 -7.61
C LYS A 274 -23.09 13.77 -6.51
N ASN A 275 -23.91 14.76 -6.88
CA ASN A 275 -24.68 15.56 -5.91
C ASN A 275 -25.73 14.70 -5.17
N GLU A 276 -26.25 13.64 -5.80
CA GLU A 276 -27.14 12.68 -5.11
C GLU A 276 -26.38 11.91 -4.03
N ASN A 277 -25.16 11.45 -4.33
CA ASN A 277 -24.30 10.81 -3.34
C ASN A 277 -23.95 11.74 -2.19
N LYS A 278 -23.66 13.03 -2.48
CA LYS A 278 -23.41 14.05 -1.45
C LYS A 278 -24.60 14.24 -0.51
N ARG A 279 -25.82 14.41 -1.06
CA ARG A 279 -27.04 14.53 -0.24
C ARG A 279 -27.28 13.27 0.60
N ALA A 280 -27.06 12.09 0.03
CA ALA A 280 -27.20 10.83 0.76
C ALA A 280 -26.18 10.72 1.90
N LEU A 281 -24.93 11.13 1.68
CA LEU A 281 -23.88 11.17 2.68
C LEU A 281 -24.20 12.15 3.81
N GLN A 282 -24.64 13.37 3.48
CA GLN A 282 -25.10 14.37 4.45
C GLN A 282 -26.24 13.81 5.30
N ARG A 283 -27.24 13.18 4.68
CA ARG A 283 -28.37 12.56 5.38
C ARG A 283 -27.94 11.42 6.30
N TYR A 284 -27.05 10.55 5.83
CA TYR A 284 -26.53 9.43 6.62
C TYR A 284 -25.88 9.91 7.92
N PHE A 285 -25.08 10.97 7.85
CA PHE A 285 -24.42 11.55 9.01
C PHE A 285 -25.26 12.58 9.78
N GLY A 286 -26.49 12.87 9.34
CA GLY A 286 -27.37 13.87 9.94
C GLY A 286 -26.81 15.30 9.83
N LEU A 287 -26.07 15.59 8.78
CA LEU A 287 -25.65 16.94 8.41
C LEU A 287 -26.77 17.67 7.64
N PRO A 288 -26.81 19.01 7.67
CA PRO A 288 -27.69 19.78 6.80
C PRO A 288 -27.43 19.44 5.32
N GLU A 289 -28.49 19.11 4.58
CA GLU A 289 -28.41 18.83 3.14
C GLU A 289 -28.20 20.14 2.37
N LYS A 290 -26.94 20.54 2.18
CA LYS A 290 -26.53 21.77 1.48
C LYS A 290 -25.66 21.44 0.27
N GLU A 291 -26.12 21.80 -0.91
CA GLU A 291 -25.42 21.52 -2.18
C GLU A 291 -24.19 22.42 -2.39
N ASP A 292 -24.33 23.72 -2.07
CA ASP A 292 -23.29 24.73 -2.26
C ASP A 292 -22.21 24.76 -1.15
N THR A 293 -22.37 23.96 -0.10
CA THR A 293 -21.40 23.82 0.99
C THR A 293 -20.48 22.63 0.69
N PRO A 294 -19.16 22.80 0.50
CA PRO A 294 -18.27 21.68 0.20
C PRO A 294 -18.13 20.72 1.39
N VAL A 295 -18.06 19.43 1.08
CA VAL A 295 -17.76 18.36 2.02
C VAL A 295 -16.28 17.98 1.88
N ILE A 296 -15.50 18.27 2.92
CA ILE A 296 -14.11 17.83 3.08
C ILE A 296 -14.12 16.51 3.84
N SER A 297 -13.44 15.51 3.30
CA SER A 297 -13.37 14.19 3.93
C SER A 297 -11.96 13.71 4.19
N MET A 298 -11.84 12.84 5.19
CA MET A 298 -10.62 12.10 5.49
C MET A 298 -10.99 10.63 5.73
N VAL A 299 -10.39 9.74 4.94
CA VAL A 299 -10.47 8.28 5.14
C VAL A 299 -9.06 7.78 5.41
N THR A 300 -8.70 7.61 6.69
CA THR A 300 -7.30 7.37 7.07
C THR A 300 -7.13 6.74 8.45
N ARG A 301 -5.96 6.16 8.72
CA ARG A 301 -5.57 5.80 10.10
C ARG A 301 -5.29 7.08 10.89
N LEU A 302 -5.82 7.18 12.10
CA LEU A 302 -5.70 8.39 12.91
C LEU A 302 -4.36 8.40 13.66
N THR A 303 -3.28 8.79 13.00
CA THR A 303 -1.91 8.73 13.54
C THR A 303 -1.10 9.98 13.17
N LYS A 304 0.00 10.21 13.89
CA LYS A 304 0.97 11.29 13.61
C LYS A 304 1.47 11.31 12.17
N GLN A 305 1.73 10.12 11.62
CA GLN A 305 2.19 9.95 10.23
C GLN A 305 1.25 10.63 9.22
N LYS A 306 -0.07 10.63 9.49
CA LYS A 306 -1.09 11.16 8.57
C LYS A 306 -1.29 12.67 8.69
N GLY A 307 -0.38 13.36 9.38
CA GLY A 307 -0.36 14.83 9.44
C GLY A 307 -1.47 15.43 10.29
N LEU A 308 -2.09 14.64 11.17
CA LEU A 308 -3.23 15.10 11.98
C LEU A 308 -2.86 16.21 12.97
N ASP A 309 -1.58 16.38 13.30
CA ASP A 309 -1.10 17.53 14.06
C ASP A 309 -1.30 18.85 13.30
N LEU A 310 -1.16 18.85 11.97
CA LEU A 310 -1.47 20.02 11.14
C LEU A 310 -2.97 20.33 11.23
N VAL A 311 -3.81 19.31 11.00
CA VAL A 311 -5.26 19.40 11.08
C VAL A 311 -5.71 19.95 12.44
N ARG A 312 -5.24 19.36 13.53
CA ARG A 312 -5.57 19.79 14.90
C ARG A 312 -5.23 21.25 15.16
N THR A 313 -4.13 21.74 14.59
CA THR A 313 -3.64 23.11 14.81
C THR A 313 -4.60 24.14 14.24
N VAL A 314 -5.12 23.91 13.02
CA VAL A 314 -5.93 24.89 12.27
C VAL A 314 -7.40 24.51 12.11
N PHE A 315 -7.86 23.42 12.74
CA PHE A 315 -9.21 22.88 12.52
C PHE A 315 -10.32 23.90 12.79
N ARG A 316 -10.16 24.69 13.86
CA ARG A 316 -11.15 25.72 14.22
C ARG A 316 -11.25 26.80 13.16
N GLU A 317 -10.13 27.19 12.54
CA GLU A 317 -10.08 28.16 11.45
C GLU A 317 -10.75 27.58 10.19
N ILE A 318 -10.56 26.29 9.89
CA ILE A 318 -11.32 25.61 8.82
C ILE A 318 -12.83 25.67 9.10
N MET A 319 -13.25 25.55 10.37
CA MET A 319 -14.66 25.59 10.75
C MET A 319 -15.29 27.00 10.73
N GLU A 320 -14.50 28.06 10.55
CA GLU A 320 -15.02 29.42 10.32
C GLU A 320 -15.65 29.53 8.92
N GLU A 321 -15.17 28.75 7.95
CA GLU A 321 -15.72 28.67 6.59
C GLU A 321 -17.03 27.87 6.55
N ASP A 322 -17.89 28.11 5.55
CA ASP A 322 -19.09 27.30 5.32
C ASP A 322 -18.71 25.98 4.63
N VAL A 323 -18.20 25.04 5.43
CA VAL A 323 -17.81 23.70 5.01
C VAL A 323 -18.38 22.64 5.93
N GLN A 324 -18.43 21.39 5.46
CA GLN A 324 -18.69 20.21 6.26
C GLN A 324 -17.47 19.29 6.25
N CYS A 325 -17.17 18.66 7.37
CA CYS A 325 -16.05 17.74 7.55
C CYS A 325 -16.54 16.36 7.97
N ILE A 326 -16.14 15.33 7.22
CA ILE A 326 -16.44 13.93 7.52
C ILE A 326 -15.14 13.15 7.70
N ILE A 327 -14.95 12.56 8.88
CA ILE A 327 -13.76 11.78 9.20
C ILE A 327 -14.16 10.32 9.40
N LEU A 328 -13.49 9.42 8.68
CA LEU A 328 -13.63 7.97 8.85
C LEU A 328 -12.24 7.37 9.12
N GLY A 329 -12.07 6.76 10.28
CA GLY A 329 -10.79 6.22 10.68
C GLY A 329 -10.70 5.82 12.13
N SER A 330 -9.64 5.10 12.49
CA SER A 330 -9.29 4.78 13.87
C SER A 330 -7.77 4.81 14.04
N GLY A 331 -7.28 4.95 15.27
CA GLY A 331 -5.85 5.01 15.55
C GLY A 331 -5.54 5.46 16.97
N ASP A 332 -4.66 6.44 17.11
CA ASP A 332 -4.22 6.95 18.40
C ASP A 332 -5.37 7.69 19.10
N SER A 333 -5.62 7.35 20.37
CA SER A 333 -6.74 7.89 21.14
C SER A 333 -6.76 9.42 21.25
N GLU A 334 -5.59 10.07 21.14
CA GLU A 334 -5.50 11.54 21.15
C GLU A 334 -6.20 12.18 19.95
N TYR A 335 -6.15 11.54 18.78
CA TYR A 335 -6.79 12.04 17.56
C TYR A 335 -8.27 11.66 17.51
N GLU A 336 -8.62 10.45 17.97
CA GLU A 336 -10.02 10.02 18.08
C GLU A 336 -10.80 10.99 18.97
N GLN A 337 -10.31 11.25 20.19
CA GLN A 337 -10.95 12.18 21.13
C GLN A 337 -11.02 13.61 20.59
N PHE A 338 -10.00 14.06 19.88
CA PHE A 338 -10.00 15.38 19.25
C PHE A 338 -11.14 15.52 18.24
N PHE A 339 -11.27 14.57 17.31
CA PHE A 339 -12.31 14.62 16.29
C PHE A 339 -13.71 14.42 16.89
N GLU A 340 -13.87 13.52 17.86
CA GLU A 340 -15.13 13.37 18.61
C GLU A 340 -15.54 14.68 19.30
N TRP A 341 -14.58 15.38 19.92
CA TRP A 341 -14.83 16.68 20.53
C TRP A 341 -15.23 17.73 19.48
N MET A 342 -14.57 17.77 18.32
CA MET A 342 -14.94 18.69 17.24
C MET A 342 -16.33 18.39 16.67
N ALA A 343 -16.72 17.11 16.58
CA ALA A 343 -18.07 16.70 16.18
C ALA A 343 -19.14 17.12 17.19
N TYR A 344 -18.80 17.12 18.49
CA TYR A 344 -19.68 17.63 19.54
C TYR A 344 -19.80 19.16 19.49
N GLU A 345 -18.69 19.87 19.24
CA GLU A 345 -18.66 21.34 19.21
C GLU A 345 -19.32 21.93 17.95
N TYR A 346 -19.19 21.25 16.81
CA TYR A 346 -19.73 21.67 15.52
C TYR A 346 -20.68 20.62 14.92
N PRO A 347 -21.81 20.30 15.57
CA PRO A 347 -22.65 19.14 15.22
C PRO A 347 -23.33 19.22 13.85
N GLU A 348 -23.43 20.41 13.27
CA GLU A 348 -23.97 20.65 11.93
C GLU A 348 -22.89 20.72 10.83
N LYS A 349 -21.61 20.71 11.19
CA LYS A 349 -20.49 20.75 10.24
C LYS A 349 -19.61 19.49 10.31
N VAL A 350 -19.40 18.91 11.48
CA VAL A 350 -18.38 17.86 11.69
C VAL A 350 -19.01 16.55 12.12
N LYS A 351 -18.62 15.48 11.44
CA LYS A 351 -19.06 14.11 11.75
C LYS A 351 -17.89 13.14 11.65
N VAL A 352 -17.89 12.17 12.54
CA VAL A 352 -16.78 11.24 12.73
C VAL A 352 -17.31 9.83 12.88
N TYR A 353 -16.68 8.90 12.19
CA TYR A 353 -16.87 7.47 12.37
C TYR A 353 -15.56 6.85 12.82
N ILE A 354 -15.50 6.42 14.08
CA ILE A 354 -14.32 5.74 14.64
C ILE A 354 -14.39 4.25 14.30
N GLY A 355 -13.46 3.81 13.45
CA GLY A 355 -13.35 2.43 12.98
C GLY A 355 -13.19 2.33 11.48
N PHE A 356 -13.29 1.11 10.96
CA PHE A 356 -13.22 0.83 9.53
C PHE A 356 -14.56 0.28 9.04
N ASN A 357 -15.09 0.88 7.97
CA ASN A 357 -16.27 0.40 7.26
C ASN A 357 -16.05 0.66 5.76
N GLU A 358 -15.86 -0.41 5.01
CA GLU A 358 -15.53 -0.34 3.58
C GLU A 358 -16.67 0.29 2.76
N ALA A 359 -17.90 -0.17 2.93
CA ALA A 359 -19.06 0.39 2.23
C ALA A 359 -19.23 1.90 2.50
N LEU A 360 -19.04 2.32 3.75
CA LEU A 360 -19.08 3.74 4.11
C LEU A 360 -17.91 4.52 3.52
N ALA A 361 -16.71 3.94 3.43
CA ALA A 361 -15.57 4.60 2.79
C ALA A 361 -15.86 4.91 1.30
N HIS A 362 -16.46 3.97 0.56
CA HIS A 362 -16.91 4.20 -0.82
C HIS A 362 -17.92 5.34 -0.92
N GLN A 363 -18.90 5.39 -0.02
CA GLN A 363 -19.88 6.48 0.05
C GLN A 363 -19.24 7.83 0.38
N VAL A 364 -18.22 7.85 1.25
CA VAL A 364 -17.45 9.07 1.56
C VAL A 364 -16.68 9.52 0.33
N TYR A 365 -16.01 8.63 -0.40
CA TYR A 365 -15.32 8.98 -1.66
C TYR A 365 -16.29 9.51 -2.72
N ALA A 366 -17.48 8.92 -2.86
CA ALA A 366 -18.46 9.36 -3.85
C ALA A 366 -19.13 10.70 -3.48
N GLY A 367 -19.50 10.88 -2.21
CA GLY A 367 -20.31 12.00 -1.76
C GLY A 367 -19.53 13.22 -1.27
N SER A 368 -18.20 13.15 -1.19
CA SER A 368 -17.36 14.29 -0.80
C SER A 368 -16.92 15.11 -2.02
N ASP A 369 -16.55 16.37 -1.78
CA ASP A 369 -16.02 17.27 -2.81
C ASP A 369 -14.50 17.35 -2.73
N LEU A 370 -13.97 17.38 -1.50
CA LEU A 370 -12.56 17.49 -1.19
C LEU A 370 -12.09 16.30 -0.35
N PHE A 371 -10.87 15.82 -0.61
CA PHE A 371 -10.24 14.73 0.15
C PHE A 371 -8.91 15.19 0.75
N LEU A 372 -8.85 15.35 2.07
CA LEU A 372 -7.68 15.91 2.76
C LEU A 372 -6.68 14.81 3.16
N MET A 373 -5.45 14.88 2.62
CA MET A 373 -4.34 13.98 2.95
C MET A 373 -3.05 14.77 3.28
N PRO A 374 -2.91 15.28 4.52
CA PRO A 374 -1.79 16.14 4.90
C PRO A 374 -0.57 15.34 5.41
N SER A 375 -0.36 14.13 4.89
CA SER A 375 0.60 13.16 5.41
C SER A 375 2.02 13.73 5.59
N LEU A 376 2.67 13.36 6.71
CA LEU A 376 4.08 13.66 6.97
C LEU A 376 5.00 12.91 6.00
N PHE A 377 4.62 11.70 5.65
CA PHE A 377 5.18 10.96 4.52
C PHE A 377 4.16 9.93 4.03
N GLU A 378 4.14 9.68 2.73
CA GLU A 378 3.19 8.76 2.11
C GLU A 378 3.87 8.01 0.96
N PRO A 379 4.35 6.76 1.17
CA PRO A 379 5.15 6.05 0.18
C PRO A 379 4.50 6.01 -1.20
N CYS A 380 3.20 5.70 -1.24
CA CYS A 380 2.40 5.88 -2.44
C CYS A 380 1.09 6.63 -2.12
N GLY A 381 0.33 6.10 -1.17
CA GLY A 381 -1.05 6.52 -0.95
C GLY A 381 -1.98 5.89 -1.98
N LEU A 382 -3.08 5.30 -1.53
CA LEU A 382 -4.17 4.82 -2.40
C LEU A 382 -5.39 5.74 -2.34
N GLY A 383 -5.57 6.44 -1.22
CA GLY A 383 -6.76 7.25 -0.97
C GLY A 383 -6.93 8.40 -1.97
N GLN A 384 -5.85 9.03 -2.41
CA GLN A 384 -5.90 10.09 -3.42
C GLN A 384 -6.29 9.54 -4.79
N LEU A 385 -5.80 8.36 -5.17
CA LEU A 385 -6.15 7.73 -6.44
C LEU A 385 -7.63 7.33 -6.46
N ILE A 386 -8.14 6.80 -5.34
CA ILE A 386 -9.57 6.51 -5.17
C ILE A 386 -10.37 7.82 -5.22
N ALA A 387 -9.96 8.86 -4.50
CA ALA A 387 -10.66 10.14 -4.49
C ALA A 387 -10.76 10.74 -5.91
N LEU A 388 -9.64 10.76 -6.65
CA LEU A 388 -9.58 11.22 -8.04
C LEU A 388 -10.51 10.41 -8.96
N ALA A 389 -10.49 9.09 -8.86
CA ALA A 389 -11.38 8.22 -9.63
C ALA A 389 -12.88 8.49 -9.37
N TYR A 390 -13.22 8.97 -8.17
CA TYR A 390 -14.59 9.32 -7.77
C TYR A 390 -14.89 10.82 -7.95
N GLY A 391 -13.98 11.59 -8.55
CA GLY A 391 -14.16 13.03 -8.76
C GLY A 391 -14.16 13.85 -7.46
N THR A 392 -13.56 13.31 -6.41
CA THR A 392 -13.33 14.01 -5.14
C THR A 392 -11.91 14.55 -5.17
N ILE A 393 -11.77 15.86 -5.17
CA ILE A 393 -10.51 16.53 -5.47
C ILE A 393 -9.59 16.49 -4.25
N PRO A 394 -8.40 15.86 -4.34
CA PRO A 394 -7.53 15.71 -3.19
C PRO A 394 -6.80 17.02 -2.86
N ILE A 395 -6.66 17.29 -1.57
CA ILE A 395 -5.76 18.31 -1.01
C ILE A 395 -4.64 17.57 -0.30
N VAL A 396 -3.42 17.66 -0.82
CA VAL A 396 -2.31 16.83 -0.36
C VAL A 396 -1.07 17.63 0.00
N ARG A 397 -0.23 17.05 0.86
CA ARG A 397 1.16 17.49 0.94
C ARG A 397 2.00 16.86 -0.17
N GLU A 398 2.94 17.62 -0.73
CA GLU A 398 3.91 17.15 -1.72
C GLU A 398 4.94 16.21 -1.06
N THR A 399 4.56 14.95 -0.89
CA THR A 399 5.44 13.89 -0.37
C THR A 399 5.12 12.54 -0.99
N GLY A 400 6.15 11.74 -1.23
CA GLY A 400 6.08 10.41 -1.82
C GLY A 400 5.12 10.33 -3.01
N GLY A 401 4.26 9.32 -3.03
CA GLY A 401 3.34 9.14 -4.15
C GLY A 401 2.25 10.20 -4.28
N LEU A 402 1.98 11.01 -3.25
CA LEU A 402 1.04 12.13 -3.39
C LEU A 402 1.58 13.16 -4.39
N ASN A 403 2.88 13.45 -4.33
CA ASN A 403 3.54 14.35 -5.28
C ASN A 403 3.58 13.80 -6.72
N ASP A 404 3.63 12.48 -6.87
CA ASP A 404 3.67 11.83 -8.17
C ASP A 404 2.28 11.68 -8.82
N THR A 405 1.19 11.77 -8.03
CA THR A 405 -0.18 11.46 -8.47
C THR A 405 -1.12 12.65 -8.46
N VAL A 406 -0.86 13.65 -7.60
CA VAL A 406 -1.66 14.85 -7.49
C VAL A 406 -0.88 16.03 -8.04
N HIS A 407 -1.40 16.60 -9.12
CA HIS A 407 -0.88 17.79 -9.76
C HIS A 407 -1.78 18.97 -9.37
N SER A 408 -1.21 19.90 -8.60
CA SER A 408 -1.89 21.12 -8.18
C SER A 408 -2.49 21.83 -9.39
N TYR A 409 -3.76 22.23 -9.28
CA TYR A 409 -4.44 23.00 -10.31
C TYR A 409 -3.66 24.27 -10.63
N ASP A 410 -3.37 24.51 -11.90
CA ASP A 410 -2.68 25.68 -12.41
C ASP A 410 -3.72 26.60 -13.07
N GLU A 411 -3.89 27.82 -12.55
CA GLU A 411 -4.92 28.75 -13.03
C GLU A 411 -4.67 29.25 -14.45
N ASP A 412 -3.40 29.38 -14.85
CA ASP A 412 -3.00 29.95 -16.14
C ASP A 412 -3.28 28.97 -17.29
N THR A 413 -3.03 27.68 -17.03
CA THR A 413 -3.20 26.59 -18.00
C THR A 413 -4.56 25.89 -17.88
N GLY A 414 -5.18 25.97 -16.70
CA GLY A 414 -6.41 25.25 -16.35
C GLY A 414 -6.24 23.73 -16.39
N ILE A 415 -5.05 23.25 -15.98
CA ILE A 415 -4.66 21.83 -15.90
C ILE A 415 -4.36 21.50 -14.45
N GLY A 416 -4.80 20.33 -14.01
CA GLY A 416 -4.46 19.74 -12.72
C GLY A 416 -5.54 18.76 -12.30
N ASN A 417 -5.34 18.09 -11.18
CA ASN A 417 -6.28 17.12 -10.66
C ASN A 417 -6.48 17.25 -9.14
N GLY A 418 -5.80 18.19 -8.48
CA GLY A 418 -5.93 18.42 -7.04
C GLY A 418 -5.34 19.74 -6.59
N PHE A 419 -5.14 19.87 -5.28
CA PHE A 419 -4.43 20.98 -4.67
C PHE A 419 -3.30 20.45 -3.81
N SER A 420 -2.12 21.06 -3.90
CA SER A 420 -0.95 20.64 -3.12
C SER A 420 -0.36 21.76 -2.28
N PHE A 421 0.38 21.37 -1.25
CA PHE A 421 1.26 22.26 -0.47
C PHE A 421 2.56 21.56 -0.13
N THR A 422 3.67 22.30 -0.08
CA THR A 422 5.00 21.72 0.05
C THR A 422 5.42 21.49 1.50
N ASN A 423 5.36 22.54 2.34
CA ASN A 423 5.91 22.48 3.69
C ASN A 423 4.99 21.71 4.64
N PHE A 424 5.57 20.97 5.58
CA PHE A 424 4.80 20.39 6.68
C PHE A 424 4.42 21.47 7.70
N ASN A 425 3.50 22.36 7.31
CA ASN A 425 3.05 23.52 8.05
C ASN A 425 1.51 23.62 8.01
N ALA A 426 0.91 23.91 9.17
CA ALA A 426 -0.54 23.88 9.31
C ALA A 426 -1.23 25.05 8.59
N HIS A 427 -0.59 26.22 8.53
CA HIS A 427 -1.12 27.39 7.83
C HIS A 427 -0.95 27.28 6.32
N ASP A 428 0.15 26.69 5.82
CA ASP A 428 0.28 26.37 4.39
C ASP A 428 -0.88 25.44 3.95
N MET A 429 -1.17 24.42 4.75
CA MET A 429 -2.33 23.54 4.51
C MET A 429 -3.66 24.31 4.56
N LEU A 430 -3.86 25.17 5.55
CA LEU A 430 -5.07 26.00 5.64
C LEU A 430 -5.25 26.87 4.40
N HIS A 431 -4.19 27.56 3.95
CA HIS A 431 -4.22 28.38 2.74
C HIS A 431 -4.61 27.57 1.49
N THR A 432 -4.09 26.35 1.36
CA THR A 432 -4.47 25.46 0.26
C THR A 432 -5.92 24.98 0.37
N ILE A 433 -6.43 24.73 1.58
CA ILE A 433 -7.85 24.42 1.80
C ILE A 433 -8.74 25.59 1.40
N LEU A 434 -8.40 26.81 1.82
CA LEU A 434 -9.15 28.02 1.47
C LEU A 434 -9.15 28.25 -0.05
N ARG A 435 -8.01 28.07 -0.71
CA ARG A 435 -7.91 28.12 -2.18
C ARG A 435 -8.83 27.10 -2.84
N ALA A 436 -8.87 25.86 -2.34
CA ALA A 436 -9.74 24.83 -2.89
C ALA A 436 -11.24 25.16 -2.70
N ILE A 437 -11.60 25.74 -1.55
CA ILE A 437 -12.97 26.22 -1.27
C ILE A 437 -13.35 27.36 -2.22
N GLU A 438 -12.43 28.29 -2.51
CA GLU A 438 -12.67 29.38 -3.47
C GLU A 438 -12.99 28.83 -4.87
N PHE A 439 -12.20 27.88 -5.38
CA PHE A 439 -12.46 27.24 -6.68
C PHE A 439 -13.73 26.39 -6.68
N TYR A 440 -14.10 25.79 -5.55
CA TYR A 440 -15.37 25.05 -5.45
C TYR A 440 -16.60 25.95 -5.69
N GLN A 441 -16.50 27.25 -5.36
CA GLN A 441 -17.57 28.22 -5.63
C GLN A 441 -17.63 28.63 -7.11
N ASP A 442 -16.54 28.50 -7.87
CA ASP A 442 -16.50 28.69 -9.33
C ASP A 442 -16.89 27.39 -10.05
N LYS A 443 -18.21 27.12 -10.13
CA LYS A 443 -18.75 25.87 -10.69
C LYS A 443 -18.21 25.48 -12.07
N PRO A 444 -18.13 26.39 -13.07
CA PRO A 444 -17.53 26.05 -14.37
C PRO A 444 -16.09 25.54 -14.28
N VAL A 445 -15.26 26.15 -13.42
CA VAL A 445 -13.88 25.71 -13.21
C VAL A 445 -13.84 24.39 -12.44
N TRP A 446 -14.64 24.27 -11.40
CA TRP A 446 -14.73 23.07 -10.57
C TRP A 446 -15.14 21.84 -11.38
N ASP A 447 -16.21 21.93 -12.17
CA ASP A 447 -16.70 20.80 -12.97
C ASP A 447 -15.64 20.35 -13.98
N LYS A 448 -14.90 21.30 -14.58
CA LYS A 448 -13.78 20.97 -15.48
C LYS A 448 -12.67 20.22 -14.73
N LEU A 449 -12.32 20.65 -13.53
CA LEU A 449 -11.32 20.00 -12.68
C LEU A 449 -11.75 18.57 -12.29
N VAL A 450 -13.01 18.39 -11.87
CA VAL A 450 -13.58 17.08 -11.56
C VAL A 450 -13.55 16.15 -12.77
N LYS A 451 -13.94 16.64 -13.95
CA LYS A 451 -13.86 15.86 -15.19
C LYS A 451 -12.43 15.46 -15.53
N GLN A 452 -11.48 16.40 -15.44
CA GLN A 452 -10.07 16.10 -15.69
C GLN A 452 -9.57 14.98 -14.77
N ALA A 453 -9.81 15.11 -13.46
CA ALA A 453 -9.46 14.08 -12.47
C ALA A 453 -10.07 12.71 -12.84
N MET A 454 -11.38 12.63 -13.08
CA MET A 454 -12.03 11.33 -13.36
C MET A 454 -11.60 10.67 -14.69
N THR A 455 -11.07 11.43 -15.65
CA THR A 455 -10.68 10.90 -16.98
C THR A 455 -9.26 10.36 -17.06
N GLU A 456 -8.44 10.57 -16.03
CA GLU A 456 -7.10 10.03 -15.96
C GLU A 456 -7.10 8.52 -15.66
N ASP A 457 -6.11 7.81 -16.19
CA ASP A 457 -5.93 6.39 -15.91
C ASP A 457 -5.09 6.18 -14.63
N TYR A 458 -5.79 5.84 -13.56
CA TYR A 458 -5.28 5.45 -12.24
C TYR A 458 -5.21 3.92 -12.03
N SER A 459 -5.46 3.13 -13.09
CA SER A 459 -5.42 1.68 -12.99
C SER A 459 -3.98 1.16 -12.87
N TRP A 460 -3.88 -0.10 -12.46
CA TRP A 460 -2.61 -0.84 -12.46
C TRP A 460 -2.02 -1.07 -13.85
N GLY A 461 -2.71 -0.74 -14.95
CA GLY A 461 -2.25 -1.02 -16.32
C GLY A 461 -0.91 -0.36 -16.67
N LYS A 462 -0.76 0.94 -16.36
CA LYS A 462 0.51 1.67 -16.56
C LYS A 462 1.64 1.09 -15.71
N SER A 463 1.37 0.80 -14.44
CA SER A 463 2.34 0.22 -13.51
C SER A 463 2.76 -1.17 -13.95
N ALA A 464 1.83 -2.02 -14.39
CA ALA A 464 2.11 -3.37 -14.90
C ALA A 464 2.99 -3.34 -16.14
N LEU A 465 2.81 -2.35 -17.03
CA LEU A 465 3.72 -2.15 -18.17
C LEU A 465 5.14 -1.77 -17.71
N ALA A 466 5.28 -0.92 -16.69
CA ALA A 466 6.58 -0.57 -16.12
C ALA A 466 7.27 -1.79 -15.47
N TYR A 467 6.55 -2.56 -14.64
CA TYR A 467 7.06 -3.80 -14.06
C TYR A 467 7.45 -4.82 -15.14
N LYS A 468 6.61 -5.02 -16.17
CA LYS A 468 6.94 -5.92 -17.29
C LYS A 468 8.24 -5.52 -18.01
N LYS A 469 8.48 -4.22 -18.22
CA LYS A 469 9.74 -3.72 -18.80
C LYS A 469 10.92 -4.01 -17.87
N LEU A 470 10.75 -3.78 -16.56
CA LEU A 470 11.78 -4.06 -15.56
C LEU A 470 12.15 -5.54 -15.54
N TYR A 471 11.18 -6.46 -15.47
CA TYR A 471 11.48 -7.89 -15.48
C TYR A 471 12.17 -8.36 -16.76
N LYS A 472 11.80 -7.80 -17.92
CA LYS A 472 12.47 -8.09 -19.18
C LYS A 472 13.95 -7.69 -19.16
N SER A 473 14.26 -6.52 -18.61
CA SER A 473 15.64 -6.04 -18.51
C SER A 473 16.54 -6.91 -17.63
N LEU A 474 15.99 -7.77 -16.77
CA LEU A 474 16.75 -8.71 -15.95
C LEU A 474 17.09 -10.02 -16.68
N MET A 475 16.38 -10.33 -17.76
CA MET A 475 16.55 -11.56 -18.55
C MET A 475 17.36 -11.33 -19.84
N GLU A 476 17.65 -10.07 -20.18
CA GLU A 476 18.53 -9.65 -21.28
C GLU A 476 19.97 -9.53 -20.76
#